data_AF-A0A7S1GQ19-F1
#
_entry.id   AF-A0A7S1GQ19-F1
#
_cell.length_a   1.000
_cell.length_b   1.000
_cell.length_c   1.000
_cell.angle_alpha   90.00
_cell.angle_beta   90.00
_cell.angle_gamma   90.00
#
_symmetry.space_group_name_H-M   'P 1'
#
loop_
_entity.id
_entity.type
_entity.pdbx_description
1 polymer ?
#
loop_
_entity_poly.entity_id
_entity_poly.type
_entity_poly.pdbx_seq_one_letter_code
_entity_poly.pdbx_strand_id
1 'polypeptide(L)'
;SIQVLYSYEVKWVESTLAWADRWDVYLIGSPDDDIHYFAIVNSLMIVLFLTGAIATIMIRTLRKDIAGYNEMQTLEEAQEETGWKLVHGDVFRPPQVSPMLLSVFVGTGAQIGTAFLISMVFAILKFLNPLKKGQTLSTLLLVYVLCGSVAGYTSARLYKFCDAKSWKQNTLYTAVALPGALVAIFCVLNVFLSMAGAATAASFLTIVALFALWCCISAPLVFIGAYFGLRAEKLEVPTKTNQIARVIPELPWHVHPLVTTILGGILPFGSVCIELAFIMSALWLHQIYYVMGFLLAVLIILGATCAEVAIVMCYLQLCSEDHRWWWKSFWNCASAGGYLFLYSIWFLSSRLDLVGILPVVVYLTYMGMISILFGLFCGAVGVLASFWFNRTIYGAVKVD
;
A
#
# COMPACT_ATOMS: atom_id res chain seq x y z
N SER A 1 -47.62 0.31 24.20
CA SER A 1 -46.25 0.84 24.31
C SER A 1 -46.18 1.70 25.57
N ILE A 2 -45.34 1.34 26.54
CA ILE A 2 -45.15 2.13 27.77
C ILE A 2 -44.20 3.28 27.41
N GLN A 3 -44.63 4.52 27.57
CA GLN A 3 -43.77 5.69 27.41
C GLN A 3 -42.86 5.79 28.63
N VAL A 4 -41.58 5.44 28.47
CA VAL A 4 -40.55 5.65 29.49
C VAL A 4 -40.00 7.06 29.32
N LEU A 5 -40.14 7.90 30.34
CA LEU A 5 -39.56 9.23 30.37
C LEU A 5 -38.11 9.13 30.86
N TYR A 6 -37.15 9.33 29.96
CA TYR A 6 -35.74 9.39 30.32
C TYR A 6 -35.40 10.80 30.80
N SER A 7 -34.97 10.93 32.05
CA SER A 7 -34.38 12.16 32.60
C SER A 7 -32.99 11.86 33.14
N TYR A 8 -32.05 12.78 32.96
CA TYR A 8 -30.72 12.71 33.54
C TYR A 8 -30.45 13.96 34.36
N GLU A 9 -29.71 13.82 35.45
CA GLU A 9 -29.20 14.93 36.26
C GLU A 9 -27.69 15.01 36.05
N VAL A 10 -27.17 16.22 35.82
CA VAL A 10 -25.73 16.45 35.69
C VAL A 10 -25.27 17.28 36.88
N LYS A 11 -24.34 16.73 37.66
CA LYS A 11 -23.65 17.45 38.72
C LYS A 11 -22.23 17.77 38.28
N TRP A 12 -21.96 19.05 38.04
CA TRP A 12 -20.62 19.53 37.71
C TRP A 12 -19.79 19.64 38.99
N VAL A 13 -18.60 19.03 38.97
CA VAL A 13 -17.60 19.16 40.05
C VAL A 13 -16.38 19.83 39.47
N GLU A 14 -15.90 20.86 40.15
CA GLU A 14 -14.70 21.59 39.72
C GLU A 14 -13.48 20.67 39.84
N SER A 15 -12.73 20.53 38.75
CA SER A 15 -11.51 19.75 38.69
C SER A 15 -10.31 20.68 38.73
N THR A 16 -9.33 20.33 39.57
CA THR A 16 -8.02 20.99 39.68
C THR A 16 -7.14 20.78 38.45
N LEU A 17 -7.49 19.84 37.57
CA LEU A 17 -6.78 19.59 36.31
C LEU A 17 -7.12 20.66 35.27
N ALA A 18 -6.08 21.19 34.62
CA ALA A 18 -6.23 22.05 33.46
C ALA A 18 -7.03 21.32 32.37
N TRP A 19 -7.89 22.03 31.63
CA TRP A 19 -8.79 21.42 30.66
C TRP A 19 -8.07 20.55 29.62
N ALA A 20 -6.84 20.91 29.25
CA ALA A 20 -6.01 20.17 28.32
C ALA A 20 -5.63 18.76 28.82
N ASP A 21 -5.45 18.60 30.13
CA ASP A 21 -4.89 17.38 30.74
C ASP A 21 -5.98 16.46 31.32
N ARG A 22 -7.24 16.91 31.32
CA ARG A 22 -8.38 16.14 31.86
C ARG A 22 -8.62 14.82 31.13
N TRP A 23 -8.13 14.70 29.91
CA TRP A 23 -8.26 13.49 29.10
C TRP A 23 -7.15 12.48 29.38
N ASP A 24 -6.02 12.89 29.96
CA ASP A 24 -4.86 12.01 30.20
C ASP A 24 -5.20 10.84 31.12
N VAL A 25 -6.17 11.02 32.03
CA VAL A 25 -6.66 9.95 32.93
C VAL A 25 -7.30 8.78 32.17
N TYR A 26 -7.86 9.03 30.98
CA TYR A 26 -8.41 7.98 30.12
C TYR A 26 -7.37 7.41 29.13
N LEU A 27 -6.15 7.97 29.14
CA LEU A 27 -5.06 7.65 28.23
C LEU A 27 -3.90 6.94 28.93
N ILE A 28 -3.78 7.08 30.25
CA ILE A 28 -2.77 6.42 31.08
C ILE A 28 -3.29 5.05 31.51
N GLY A 29 -2.59 3.98 31.11
CA GLY A 29 -2.75 2.66 31.73
C GLY A 29 -3.60 1.64 30.96
N SER A 30 -3.57 1.62 29.63
CA SER A 30 -3.94 0.42 28.89
C SER A 30 -2.91 -0.69 29.21
N PRO A 31 -3.30 -1.85 29.77
CA PRO A 31 -2.41 -2.98 30.04
C PRO A 31 -1.77 -3.61 28.77
N ASP A 32 -2.07 -3.06 27.59
CA ASP A 32 -1.61 -3.51 26.28
C ASP A 32 -0.33 -2.80 25.79
N ASP A 33 0.22 -1.82 26.52
CA ASP A 33 1.44 -1.09 26.11
C ASP A 33 2.63 -2.05 25.91
N ASP A 34 2.82 -3.03 26.78
CA ASP A 34 3.86 -4.06 26.65
C ASP A 34 3.69 -4.90 25.38
N ILE A 35 2.44 -5.14 24.96
CA ILE A 35 2.13 -5.91 23.76
C ILE A 35 2.46 -5.09 22.50
N HIS A 36 2.21 -3.79 22.52
CA HIS A 36 2.62 -2.88 21.44
C HIS A 36 4.14 -2.85 21.26
N TYR A 37 4.92 -2.70 22.34
CA TYR A 37 6.38 -2.75 22.26
C TYR A 37 6.89 -4.10 21.75
N PHE A 38 6.32 -5.21 22.23
CA PHE A 38 6.66 -6.54 21.74
C PHE A 38 6.40 -6.69 20.23
N ALA A 39 5.27 -6.18 19.75
CA ALA A 39 4.92 -6.20 18.33
C ALA A 39 5.91 -5.40 17.47
N ILE A 40 6.33 -4.20 17.90
CA ILE A 40 7.38 -3.44 17.20
C ILE A 40 8.67 -4.26 17.09
N VAL A 41 9.13 -4.83 18.21
CA VAL A 41 10.38 -5.59 18.23
C VAL A 41 10.30 -6.77 17.25
N ASN A 42 9.19 -7.51 17.27
CA ASN A 42 8.96 -8.63 16.34
C ASN A 42 8.96 -8.16 14.88
N SER A 43 8.24 -7.09 14.55
CA SER A 43 8.16 -6.56 13.19
C SER A 43 9.50 -5.98 12.72
N LEU A 44 10.27 -5.37 13.62
CA LEU A 44 11.62 -4.87 13.33
C LEU A 44 12.62 -6.01 13.12
N MET A 45 12.49 -7.12 13.85
CA MET A 45 13.28 -8.33 13.60
C MET A 45 13.02 -8.91 12.19
N ILE A 46 11.75 -8.91 11.73
CA ILE A 46 11.40 -9.34 10.36
C ILE A 46 12.11 -8.46 9.32
N VAL A 47 12.06 -7.13 9.49
CA VAL A 47 12.76 -6.19 8.60
C VAL A 47 14.26 -6.47 8.62
N LEU A 48 14.90 -6.52 9.79
CA LEU A 48 16.35 -6.76 9.89
C LEU A 48 16.78 -8.07 9.21
N PHE A 49 15.99 -9.13 9.37
CA PHE A 49 16.26 -10.41 8.72
C PHE A 49 16.20 -10.30 7.19
N LEU A 50 15.16 -9.63 6.66
CA LEU A 50 15.00 -9.38 5.24
C LEU A 50 16.08 -8.45 4.67
N THR A 51 16.44 -7.38 5.38
CA THR A 51 17.57 -6.52 5.03
C THR A 51 18.86 -7.34 4.95
N GLY A 52 19.09 -8.25 5.91
CA GLY A 52 20.24 -9.16 5.91
C GLY A 52 20.27 -10.09 4.70
N ALA A 53 19.10 -10.62 4.29
CA ALA A 53 18.98 -11.43 3.07
C ALA A 53 19.33 -10.61 1.81
N ILE A 54 18.82 -9.39 1.68
CA ILE A 54 19.13 -8.49 0.55
C ILE A 54 20.61 -8.11 0.55
N ALA A 55 21.17 -7.77 1.70
CA ALA A 55 22.59 -7.47 1.86
C ALA A 55 23.44 -8.67 1.40
N THR A 56 23.05 -9.90 1.76
CA THR A 56 23.73 -11.11 1.30
C THR A 56 23.65 -11.28 -0.21
N ILE A 57 22.50 -11.02 -0.83
CA ILE A 57 22.32 -11.05 -2.29
C ILE A 57 23.23 -10.01 -2.97
N MET A 58 23.21 -8.76 -2.48
CA MET A 58 24.06 -7.70 -3.03
C MET A 58 25.54 -7.99 -2.87
N ILE A 59 25.97 -8.44 -1.68
CA ILE A 59 27.37 -8.81 -1.40
C ILE A 59 27.80 -10.00 -2.26
N ARG A 60 26.96 -11.03 -2.42
CA ARG A 60 27.27 -12.16 -3.30
C ARG A 60 27.41 -11.71 -4.75
N THR A 61 26.54 -10.81 -5.20
CA THR A 61 26.59 -10.24 -6.55
C THR A 61 27.89 -9.44 -6.76
N LEU A 62 28.19 -8.51 -5.86
CA LEU A 62 29.43 -7.72 -5.88
C LEU A 62 30.70 -8.59 -5.80
N ARG A 63 30.73 -9.59 -4.91
CA ARG A 63 31.89 -10.48 -4.77
C ARG A 63 32.08 -11.37 -6.00
N LYS A 64 31.00 -11.92 -6.56
CA LYS A 64 31.06 -12.72 -7.81
C LYS A 64 31.53 -11.86 -8.98
N ASP A 65 31.13 -10.58 -9.01
CA ASP A 65 31.55 -9.63 -10.05
C ASP A 65 33.02 -9.23 -9.91
N ILE A 66 33.52 -8.98 -8.69
CA ILE A 66 34.94 -8.69 -8.45
C ILE A 66 35.82 -9.92 -8.74
N ALA A 67 35.38 -11.12 -8.34
CA ALA A 67 36.11 -12.36 -8.61
C ALA A 67 36.17 -12.65 -10.11
N GLY A 68 35.06 -12.48 -10.84
CA GLY A 68 35.01 -12.62 -12.29
C GLY A 68 35.90 -11.61 -13.03
N TYR A 69 36.00 -10.36 -12.54
CA TYR A 69 36.92 -9.37 -13.11
C TYR A 69 38.40 -9.76 -12.97
N ASN A 70 38.78 -10.34 -11.83
CA ASN A 70 40.15 -10.79 -11.60
C ASN A 70 40.49 -12.04 -12.41
N GLU A 71 39.53 -12.93 -12.66
CA GLU A 71 39.72 -14.12 -13.51
C GLU A 71 39.71 -13.79 -15.02
N MET A 72 38.91 -12.81 -15.46
CA MET A 72 38.83 -12.36 -16.86
C MET A 72 40.11 -11.67 -17.36
N GLN A 73 41.04 -11.28 -16.48
CA GLN A 73 42.35 -10.80 -16.90
C GLN A 73 43.28 -11.93 -17.40
N THR A 74 42.86 -13.19 -17.29
CA THR A 74 43.69 -14.37 -17.60
C THR A 74 43.19 -15.27 -18.74
N LEU A 75 41.95 -15.13 -19.20
CA LEU A 75 41.39 -15.95 -20.29
C LEU A 75 40.49 -15.10 -21.21
N GLU A 76 40.92 -14.90 -22.46
CA GLU A 76 40.05 -14.51 -23.58
C GLU A 76 39.05 -15.64 -23.82
N GLU A 77 37.85 -15.58 -23.23
CA GLU A 77 36.70 -16.34 -23.72
C GLU A 77 35.38 -15.77 -23.18
N ALA A 78 34.42 -15.64 -24.08
CA ALA A 78 33.07 -15.18 -23.83
C ALA A 78 32.36 -16.08 -22.81
N GLN A 79 32.40 -15.70 -21.54
CA GLN A 79 31.62 -16.38 -20.53
C GLN A 79 30.14 -16.08 -20.79
N GLU A 80 29.35 -17.11 -21.10
CA GLU A 80 27.89 -17.03 -21.08
C GLU A 80 27.48 -16.43 -19.73
N GLU A 81 27.03 -15.16 -19.74
CA GLU A 81 26.50 -14.54 -18.53
C GLU A 81 25.42 -15.48 -17.95
N THR A 82 25.25 -15.60 -16.63
CA THR A 82 24.28 -16.56 -16.08
C THR A 82 23.10 -15.86 -15.41
N GLY A 83 21.89 -16.37 -15.66
CA GLY A 83 20.64 -15.98 -15.02
C GLY A 83 20.24 -14.52 -15.23
N TRP A 84 20.37 -13.70 -14.18
CA TRP A 84 19.87 -12.33 -14.17
C TRP A 84 20.67 -11.37 -15.06
N LYS A 85 21.95 -11.63 -15.34
CA LYS A 85 22.76 -10.76 -16.23
C LYS A 85 22.35 -10.89 -17.70
N LEU A 86 21.98 -12.11 -18.11
CA LEU A 86 21.54 -12.41 -19.48
C LEU A 86 20.31 -11.63 -19.94
N VAL A 87 19.47 -11.21 -18.99
CA VAL A 87 18.23 -10.49 -19.28
C VAL A 87 18.41 -8.97 -19.28
N HIS A 88 19.65 -8.44 -19.19
CA HIS A 88 19.93 -7.01 -19.18
C HIS A 88 19.29 -6.23 -20.35
N GLY A 89 19.18 -6.88 -21.52
CA GLY A 89 18.58 -6.31 -22.74
C GLY A 89 17.04 -6.34 -22.79
N ASP A 90 16.35 -6.95 -21.82
CA ASP A 90 14.88 -7.08 -21.83
C ASP A 90 14.21 -6.65 -20.51
N VAL A 91 14.95 -6.43 -19.42
CA VAL A 91 14.41 -6.05 -18.10
C VAL A 91 13.59 -4.77 -18.12
N PHE A 92 14.01 -3.77 -18.90
CA PHE A 92 13.35 -2.46 -18.95
C PHE A 92 12.26 -2.35 -20.03
N ARG A 93 11.91 -3.47 -20.67
CA ARG A 93 10.80 -3.51 -21.63
C ARG A 93 9.49 -3.12 -20.91
N PRO A 94 8.63 -2.27 -21.50
CA PRO A 94 7.33 -1.97 -20.92
C PRO A 94 6.50 -3.25 -20.76
N PRO A 95 5.61 -3.31 -19.76
CA PRO A 95 4.80 -4.50 -19.51
C PRO A 95 3.93 -4.84 -20.73
N GLN A 96 3.96 -6.11 -21.13
CA GLN A 96 3.23 -6.62 -22.30
C GLN A 96 1.71 -6.53 -22.11
N VAL A 97 1.25 -6.71 -20.86
CA VAL A 97 -0.16 -6.65 -20.49
C VAL A 97 -0.44 -5.26 -19.91
N SER A 98 -1.32 -4.50 -20.58
CA SER A 98 -1.94 -3.26 -20.08
C SER A 98 -1.03 -2.32 -19.24
N PRO A 99 -0.01 -1.66 -19.83
CA PRO A 99 0.87 -0.73 -19.10
C PRO A 99 0.12 0.41 -18.40
N MET A 100 -0.99 0.85 -19.00
CA MET A 100 -1.85 1.90 -18.44
C MET A 100 -2.51 1.51 -17.11
N LEU A 101 -2.96 0.26 -16.97
CA LEU A 101 -3.59 -0.19 -15.73
C LEU A 101 -2.58 -0.26 -14.60
N LEU A 102 -1.37 -0.72 -14.90
CA LEU A 102 -0.28 -0.76 -13.92
C LEU A 102 0.08 0.65 -13.44
N SER A 103 0.22 1.62 -14.35
CA SER A 103 0.51 3.01 -13.97
C SER A 103 -0.59 3.63 -13.12
N VAL A 104 -1.86 3.35 -13.44
CA VAL A 104 -3.01 3.77 -12.63
C VAL A 104 -2.92 3.19 -11.23
N PHE A 105 -2.75 1.88 -11.08
CA PHE A 105 -2.68 1.23 -9.76
C PHE A 105 -1.49 1.68 -8.93
N VAL A 106 -0.31 1.81 -9.53
CA VAL A 106 0.89 2.31 -8.85
C VAL A 106 0.69 3.76 -8.40
N GLY A 107 0.10 4.60 -9.24
CA GLY A 107 -0.14 5.99 -8.87
C GLY A 107 -1.17 6.13 -7.74
N THR A 108 -2.26 5.38 -7.81
CA THR A 108 -3.25 5.33 -6.75
C THR A 108 -2.66 4.80 -5.43
N GLY A 109 -1.85 3.74 -5.46
CA GLY A 109 -1.18 3.24 -4.26
C GLY A 109 -0.20 4.26 -3.66
N ALA A 110 0.53 5.01 -4.50
CA ALA A 110 1.40 6.10 -4.04
C ALA A 110 0.62 7.24 -3.37
N GLN A 111 -0.57 7.59 -3.88
CA GLN A 111 -1.46 8.55 -3.25
C GLN A 111 -1.94 8.07 -1.88
N ILE A 112 -2.35 6.80 -1.76
CA ILE A 112 -2.79 6.22 -0.47
C ILE A 112 -1.63 6.27 0.55
N GLY A 113 -0.44 5.81 0.15
CA GLY A 113 0.73 5.81 1.02
C GLY A 113 1.13 7.21 1.49
N THR A 114 1.16 8.17 0.57
CA THR A 114 1.52 9.56 0.90
C THR A 114 0.45 10.23 1.75
N ALA A 115 -0.83 9.99 1.47
CA ALA A 115 -1.93 10.53 2.27
C ALA A 115 -1.91 10.00 3.70
N PHE A 116 -1.65 8.70 3.87
CA PHE A 116 -1.56 8.09 5.19
C PHE A 116 -0.33 8.59 5.95
N LEU A 117 0.83 8.69 5.28
CA LEU A 117 2.05 9.28 5.87
C LEU A 117 1.82 10.71 6.37
N ILE A 118 1.28 11.60 5.51
CA ILE A 118 1.02 13.00 5.89
C ILE A 118 0.00 13.07 7.04
N SER A 119 -1.04 12.25 7.00
CA SER A 119 -2.06 12.21 8.05
C SER A 119 -1.46 11.77 9.40
N MET A 120 -0.54 10.81 9.39
CA MET A 120 0.18 10.39 10.60
C MET A 120 1.13 11.47 11.12
N VAL A 121 1.83 12.19 10.23
CA VAL A 121 2.66 13.34 10.63
C VAL A 121 1.81 14.44 11.28
N PHE A 122 0.64 14.76 10.71
CA PHE A 122 -0.29 15.72 11.32
C PHE A 122 -0.86 15.23 12.66
N ALA A 123 -1.05 13.92 12.83
CA ALA A 123 -1.45 13.34 14.10
C ALA A 123 -0.36 13.50 15.18
N ILE A 124 0.91 13.24 14.84
CA ILE A 124 2.04 13.38 15.78
C ILE A 124 2.27 14.85 16.15
N LEU A 125 2.12 15.77 15.20
CA LEU A 125 2.20 17.22 15.45
C LEU A 125 1.00 17.78 16.24
N LYS A 126 0.08 16.93 16.71
CA LYS A 126 -1.13 17.27 17.46
C LYS A 126 -2.08 18.24 16.73
N PHE A 127 -1.99 18.34 15.40
CA PHE A 127 -2.98 19.05 14.59
C PHE A 127 -4.31 18.29 14.51
N LEU A 128 -4.27 16.98 14.75
CA LEU A 128 -5.45 16.11 14.85
C LEU A 128 -5.69 15.73 16.30
N ASN A 129 -6.90 16.02 16.81
CA ASN A 129 -7.33 15.50 18.10
C ASN A 129 -8.02 14.13 17.89
N PRO A 130 -7.43 13.01 18.36
CA PRO A 130 -7.96 11.66 18.14
C PRO A 130 -9.37 11.45 18.72
N LEU A 131 -9.76 12.26 19.70
CA LEU A 131 -11.04 12.15 20.41
C LEU A 131 -12.21 12.73 19.59
N LYS A 132 -11.93 13.67 18.68
CA LYS A 132 -12.92 14.20 17.73
C LYS A 132 -12.94 13.33 16.47
N LYS A 133 -13.48 12.10 16.59
CA LYS A 133 -13.51 11.09 15.51
C LYS A 133 -13.96 11.65 14.14
N GLY A 134 -14.96 12.53 14.13
CA GLY A 134 -15.44 13.18 12.90
C GLY A 134 -14.45 14.17 12.27
N GLN A 135 -13.69 14.92 13.08
CA GLN A 135 -12.65 15.82 12.59
C GLN A 135 -11.48 15.03 11.99
N THR A 136 -11.03 13.96 12.68
CA THR A 136 -9.95 13.08 12.18
C THR A 136 -10.29 12.46 10.83
N LEU A 137 -11.52 11.93 10.69
CA LEU A 137 -11.97 11.35 9.43
C LEU A 137 -12.08 12.39 8.31
N SER A 138 -12.58 13.59 8.62
CA SER A 138 -12.67 14.69 7.65
C SER A 138 -11.29 15.17 7.19
N THR A 139 -10.32 15.26 8.09
CA THR A 139 -8.95 15.63 7.72
C THR A 139 -8.24 14.54 6.92
N LEU A 140 -8.45 13.27 7.24
CA LEU A 140 -7.91 12.15 6.44
C LEU A 140 -8.44 12.21 4.99
N LEU A 141 -9.73 12.46 4.81
CA LEU A 141 -10.34 12.64 3.48
C LEU A 141 -9.76 13.85 2.75
N LEU A 142 -9.60 14.98 3.44
CA LEU A 142 -9.00 16.19 2.86
C LEU A 142 -7.57 15.92 2.39
N VAL A 143 -6.72 15.33 3.24
CA VAL A 143 -5.33 15.00 2.90
C VAL A 143 -5.28 14.03 1.72
N TYR A 144 -6.14 13.00 1.71
CA TYR A 144 -6.24 12.06 0.59
C TYR A 144 -6.57 12.75 -0.75
N VAL A 145 -7.53 13.69 -0.74
CA VAL A 145 -7.90 14.46 -1.93
C VAL A 145 -6.74 15.35 -2.41
N LEU A 146 -6.02 15.99 -1.48
CA LEU A 146 -4.85 16.82 -1.79
C LEU A 146 -3.67 16.01 -2.36
N CYS A 147 -3.51 14.76 -1.93
CA CYS A 147 -2.53 13.83 -2.49
C CYS A 147 -2.89 13.32 -3.89
N GLY A 148 -4.03 13.73 -4.49
CA GLY A 148 -4.38 13.40 -5.88
C GLY A 148 -3.31 13.84 -6.89
N SER A 149 -2.61 14.93 -6.61
CA SER A 149 -1.46 15.38 -7.41
C SER A 149 -0.32 14.36 -7.46
N VAL A 150 -0.06 13.64 -6.36
CA VAL A 150 0.96 12.58 -6.29
C VAL A 150 0.56 11.39 -7.15
N ALA A 151 -0.72 10.98 -7.12
CA ALA A 151 -1.24 9.92 -7.99
C ALA A 151 -1.07 10.27 -9.47
N GLY A 152 -1.49 11.48 -9.87
CA GLY A 152 -1.33 11.95 -11.24
C GLY A 152 0.12 11.97 -11.69
N TYR A 153 1.02 12.50 -10.86
CA TYR A 153 2.44 12.60 -11.16
C TYR A 153 3.11 11.23 -11.35
N THR A 154 2.92 10.33 -10.39
CA THR A 154 3.54 8.99 -10.40
C THR A 154 2.99 8.12 -11.53
N SER A 155 1.67 8.09 -11.73
CA SER A 155 1.02 7.38 -12.84
C SER A 155 1.49 7.90 -14.19
N ALA A 156 1.49 9.22 -14.40
CA ALA A 156 1.89 9.81 -15.67
C ALA A 156 3.38 9.58 -15.98
N ARG A 157 4.25 9.63 -14.98
CA ARG A 157 5.70 9.39 -15.16
C ARG A 157 5.99 7.93 -15.52
N LEU A 158 5.33 6.99 -14.86
CA LEU A 158 5.47 5.57 -15.18
C LEU A 158 4.86 5.24 -16.56
N TYR A 159 3.75 5.88 -16.92
CA TYR A 159 3.14 5.70 -18.24
C TYR A 159 3.99 6.34 -19.35
N LYS A 160 4.65 7.48 -19.08
CA LYS A 160 5.63 8.12 -19.98
C LYS A 160 6.84 7.24 -20.22
N PHE A 161 7.28 6.49 -19.21
CA PHE A 161 8.30 5.47 -19.40
C PHE A 161 7.85 4.41 -20.42
N CYS A 162 6.57 4.02 -20.41
CA CYS A 162 5.93 3.10 -21.37
C CYS A 162 5.45 3.78 -22.67
N ASP A 163 6.10 4.85 -23.12
CA ASP A 163 5.82 5.63 -24.34
C ASP A 163 4.48 6.39 -24.40
N ALA A 164 3.69 6.39 -23.33
CA ALA A 164 2.50 7.24 -23.10
C ALA A 164 1.59 7.56 -24.32
N LYS A 165 1.20 6.56 -25.12
CA LYS A 165 0.37 6.75 -26.32
C LYS A 165 -0.96 7.49 -26.05
N SER A 166 -1.62 7.21 -24.92
CA SER A 166 -2.91 7.83 -24.55
C SER A 166 -2.90 8.46 -23.14
N TRP A 167 -2.00 9.42 -22.92
CA TRP A 167 -1.80 10.04 -21.59
C TRP A 167 -3.08 10.60 -20.94
N LYS A 168 -4.01 11.18 -21.73
CA LYS A 168 -5.29 11.70 -21.23
C LYS A 168 -6.16 10.60 -20.61
N GLN A 169 -6.21 9.43 -21.24
CA GLN A 169 -6.96 8.28 -20.73
C GLN A 169 -6.33 7.73 -19.45
N ASN A 170 -5.00 7.64 -19.41
CA ASN A 170 -4.29 7.23 -18.21
C ASN A 170 -4.60 8.15 -17.01
N THR A 171 -4.56 9.47 -17.21
CA THR A 171 -4.90 10.44 -16.16
C THR A 171 -6.36 10.34 -15.73
N LEU A 172 -7.28 10.18 -16.68
CA LEU A 172 -8.71 10.00 -16.38
C LEU A 172 -8.96 8.74 -15.57
N TYR A 173 -8.39 7.59 -15.96
CA TYR A 173 -8.51 6.35 -15.19
C TYR A 173 -7.84 6.46 -13.82
N THR A 174 -6.73 7.18 -13.69
CA THR A 174 -6.10 7.45 -12.38
C THR A 174 -7.02 8.25 -11.46
N ALA A 175 -7.78 9.21 -12.00
CA ALA A 175 -8.73 10.01 -11.22
C ALA A 175 -10.02 9.25 -10.86
N VAL A 176 -10.48 8.32 -11.71
CA VAL A 176 -11.82 7.71 -11.62
C VAL A 176 -11.83 6.28 -11.10
N ALA A 177 -10.81 5.46 -11.38
CA ALA A 177 -10.91 4.02 -11.18
C ALA A 177 -11.15 3.62 -9.71
N LEU A 178 -10.30 4.08 -8.78
CA LEU A 178 -10.47 3.73 -7.37
C LEU A 178 -11.65 4.47 -6.73
N PRO A 179 -11.77 5.81 -6.79
CA PRO A 179 -12.91 6.50 -6.18
C PRO A 179 -14.24 6.01 -6.73
N GLY A 180 -14.33 5.76 -8.04
CA GLY A 180 -15.52 5.21 -8.68
C GLY A 180 -15.85 3.81 -8.18
N ALA A 181 -14.86 2.92 -8.02
CA ALA A 181 -15.07 1.58 -7.45
C ALA A 181 -15.56 1.65 -5.99
N LEU A 182 -14.95 2.50 -5.16
CA LEU A 182 -15.35 2.66 -3.75
C LEU A 182 -16.74 3.27 -3.62
N VAL A 183 -17.07 4.28 -4.42
CA VAL A 183 -18.41 4.88 -4.46
C VAL A 183 -19.43 3.87 -4.95
N ALA A 184 -19.12 3.07 -5.98
CA ALA A 184 -20.04 2.03 -6.45
C ALA A 184 -20.33 0.99 -5.35
N ILE A 185 -19.30 0.48 -4.67
CA ILE A 185 -19.46 -0.45 -3.54
C ILE A 185 -20.29 0.20 -2.42
N PHE A 186 -19.97 1.46 -2.07
CA PHE A 186 -20.68 2.21 -1.04
C PHE A 186 -22.14 2.47 -1.41
N CYS A 187 -22.44 2.81 -2.66
CA CYS A 187 -23.80 3.02 -3.15
C CYS A 187 -24.63 1.73 -3.06
N VAL A 188 -24.06 0.58 -3.45
CA VAL A 188 -24.72 -0.73 -3.30
C VAL A 188 -25.02 -1.00 -1.83
N LEU A 189 -24.04 -0.80 -0.93
CA LEU A 189 -24.24 -0.96 0.51
C LEU A 189 -25.33 0.00 1.04
N ASN A 190 -25.35 1.25 0.56
CA ASN A 190 -26.31 2.25 1.01
C ASN A 190 -27.74 1.93 0.57
N VAL A 191 -27.93 1.30 -0.60
CA VAL A 191 -29.25 0.78 -1.02
C VAL A 191 -29.73 -0.28 -0.04
N PHE A 192 -28.88 -1.23 0.35
CA PHE A 192 -29.24 -2.24 1.36
C PHE A 192 -29.56 -1.62 2.73
N LEU A 193 -28.77 -0.64 3.18
CA LEU A 193 -29.00 0.08 4.44
C LEU A 193 -30.33 0.85 4.42
N SER A 194 -30.63 1.51 3.30
CA SER A 194 -31.88 2.26 3.13
C SER A 194 -33.09 1.32 3.10
N MET A 195 -32.99 0.16 2.43
CA MET A 195 -34.06 -0.84 2.41
C MET A 195 -34.32 -1.42 3.81
N ALA A 196 -33.28 -1.57 4.62
CA ALA A 196 -33.39 -2.05 6.00
C ALA A 196 -33.86 -0.97 6.99
N GLY A 197 -34.08 0.28 6.55
CA GLY A 197 -34.46 1.39 7.42
C GLY A 197 -33.39 1.77 8.44
N ALA A 198 -32.13 1.48 8.16
CA ALA A 198 -31.03 1.72 9.09
C ALA A 198 -30.73 3.22 9.22
N ALA A 199 -30.58 3.72 10.46
CA ALA A 199 -30.20 5.11 10.73
C ALA A 199 -28.79 5.47 10.21
N THR A 200 -27.97 4.47 9.89
CA THR A 200 -26.64 4.62 9.30
C THR A 200 -26.65 4.79 7.79
N ALA A 201 -27.82 4.74 7.14
CA ALA A 201 -27.94 5.03 5.71
C ALA A 201 -27.53 6.48 5.44
N ALA A 202 -26.57 6.66 4.54
CA ALA A 202 -26.12 7.97 4.10
C ALA A 202 -27.24 8.69 3.33
N SER A 203 -27.46 9.96 3.68
CA SER A 203 -28.44 10.79 2.99
C SER A 203 -28.00 11.09 1.57
N PHE A 204 -28.96 11.33 0.66
CA PHE A 204 -28.64 11.67 -0.73
C PHE A 204 -27.67 12.85 -0.85
N LEU A 205 -27.81 13.85 0.04
CA LEU A 205 -26.95 15.04 0.07
C LEU A 205 -25.48 14.68 0.36
N THR A 206 -25.20 13.69 1.22
CA THR A 206 -23.81 13.32 1.52
C THR A 206 -23.15 12.61 0.33
N ILE A 207 -23.89 11.79 -0.41
CA ILE A 207 -23.40 11.15 -1.64
C ILE A 207 -23.06 12.22 -2.69
N VAL A 208 -23.95 13.19 -2.90
CA VAL A 208 -23.71 14.30 -3.84
C VAL A 208 -22.52 15.16 -3.39
N ALA A 209 -22.39 15.43 -2.09
CA ALA A 209 -21.26 16.19 -1.55
C ALA A 209 -19.93 15.47 -1.76
N LEU A 210 -19.86 14.15 -1.53
CA LEU A 210 -18.67 13.34 -1.79
C LEU A 210 -18.32 13.32 -3.29
N PHE A 211 -19.31 13.20 -4.16
CA PHE A 211 -19.12 13.29 -5.61
C PHE A 211 -18.59 14.66 -6.04
N ALA A 212 -19.16 15.75 -5.50
CA ALA A 212 -18.70 17.11 -5.78
C ALA A 212 -17.27 17.35 -5.29
N LEU A 213 -16.92 16.88 -4.08
CA LEU A 213 -15.55 16.93 -3.56
C LEU A 213 -14.56 16.23 -4.51
N TRP A 214 -14.94 15.06 -5.00
CA TRP A 214 -14.12 14.28 -5.93
C TRP A 214 -13.97 14.97 -7.29
N CYS A 215 -15.08 15.39 -7.93
CA CYS A 215 -15.05 16.03 -9.24
C CYS A 215 -14.40 17.42 -9.24
N CYS A 216 -14.65 18.25 -8.22
CA CYS A 216 -14.20 19.63 -8.19
C CYS A 216 -12.78 19.79 -7.66
N ILE A 217 -12.29 18.86 -6.83
CA ILE A 217 -10.98 18.99 -6.18
C ILE A 217 -10.06 17.85 -6.60
N SER A 218 -10.44 16.59 -6.34
CA SER A 218 -9.55 15.45 -6.53
C SER A 218 -9.17 15.25 -8.00
N ALA A 219 -10.14 15.21 -8.91
CA ALA A 219 -9.88 14.99 -10.33
C ALA A 219 -8.99 16.10 -10.94
N PRO A 220 -9.27 17.41 -10.76
CA PRO A 220 -8.37 18.47 -11.21
C PRO A 220 -6.94 18.35 -10.67
N LEU A 221 -6.78 18.00 -9.39
CA LEU A 221 -5.46 17.79 -8.79
C LEU A 221 -4.69 16.65 -9.45
N VAL A 222 -5.36 15.54 -9.79
CA VAL A 222 -4.74 14.43 -10.56
C VAL A 222 -4.28 14.90 -11.93
N PHE A 223 -5.07 15.74 -12.63
CA PHE A 223 -4.66 16.33 -13.90
C PHE A 223 -3.44 17.26 -13.75
N ILE A 224 -3.41 18.10 -12.71
CA ILE A 224 -2.26 18.96 -12.40
C ILE A 224 -1.01 18.11 -12.14
N GLY A 225 -1.13 17.06 -11.32
CA GLY A 225 -0.05 16.12 -11.05
C GLY A 225 0.47 15.44 -12.32
N ALA A 226 -0.43 14.96 -13.16
CA ALA A 226 -0.08 14.31 -14.42
C ALA A 226 0.60 15.26 -15.39
N TYR A 227 0.19 16.52 -15.45
CA TYR A 227 0.82 17.55 -16.26
C TYR A 227 2.30 17.76 -15.88
N PHE A 228 2.60 17.87 -14.58
CA PHE A 228 3.98 17.95 -14.11
C PHE A 228 4.75 16.64 -14.34
N GLY A 229 4.10 15.48 -14.18
CA GLY A 229 4.71 14.17 -14.46
C GLY A 229 5.10 13.96 -15.93
N LEU A 230 4.29 14.48 -16.86
CA LEU A 230 4.57 14.42 -18.30
C LEU A 230 5.65 15.41 -18.73
N ARG A 231 5.80 16.54 -18.04
CA ARG A 231 6.86 17.52 -18.30
C ARG A 231 8.22 17.07 -17.77
N ALA A 232 8.25 16.31 -16.68
CA ALA A 232 9.47 15.75 -16.14
C ALA A 232 10.19 14.86 -17.17
N GLU A 233 11.51 14.78 -17.10
CA GLU A 233 12.32 13.97 -18.01
C GLU A 233 11.92 12.48 -17.96
N LYS A 234 12.03 11.81 -19.11
CA LYS A 234 11.74 10.37 -19.20
C LYS A 234 12.74 9.64 -18.31
N LEU A 235 12.28 8.62 -17.57
CA LEU A 235 13.14 7.82 -16.71
C LEU A 235 14.22 7.13 -17.58
N GLU A 236 15.47 7.51 -17.37
CA GLU A 236 16.62 6.92 -18.05
C GLU A 236 16.89 5.52 -17.53
N VAL A 237 17.15 4.59 -18.44
CA VAL A 237 17.49 3.20 -18.13
C VAL A 237 18.94 2.93 -18.52
N PRO A 238 19.67 2.15 -17.72
CA PRO A 238 21.10 1.90 -17.95
C PRO A 238 21.36 1.10 -19.22
N THR A 239 20.42 0.24 -19.61
CA THR A 239 20.57 -0.65 -20.78
C THR A 239 19.50 -0.37 -21.83
N LYS A 240 19.89 -0.41 -23.09
CA LYS A 240 18.95 -0.37 -24.21
C LYS A 240 18.23 -1.71 -24.32
N THR A 241 16.97 -1.65 -24.74
CA THR A 241 16.18 -2.87 -24.94
C THR A 241 16.45 -3.48 -26.32
N ASN A 242 16.54 -4.80 -26.38
CA ASN A 242 16.69 -5.55 -27.62
C ASN A 242 15.39 -5.48 -28.45
N GLN A 243 15.50 -5.58 -29.78
CA GLN A 243 14.32 -5.55 -30.66
C GLN A 243 13.42 -6.77 -30.43
N ILE A 244 14.02 -7.95 -30.30
CA ILE A 244 13.33 -9.22 -30.09
C ILE A 244 13.48 -9.59 -28.61
N ALA A 245 12.37 -9.90 -27.96
CA ALA A 245 12.37 -10.36 -26.58
C ALA A 245 12.96 -11.78 -26.50
N ARG A 246 13.86 -12.00 -25.54
CA ARG A 246 14.41 -13.33 -25.27
C ARG A 246 13.31 -14.30 -24.85
N VAL A 247 13.42 -15.55 -25.33
CA VAL A 247 12.53 -16.64 -24.94
C VAL A 247 12.78 -17.01 -23.48
N ILE A 248 11.71 -17.17 -22.72
CA ILE A 248 11.76 -17.48 -21.30
C ILE A 248 11.78 -19.01 -21.15
N PRO A 249 12.74 -19.59 -20.40
CA PRO A 249 12.79 -21.03 -20.16
C PRO A 249 11.60 -21.51 -19.32
N GLU A 250 11.40 -22.82 -19.25
CA GLU A 250 10.38 -23.40 -18.37
C GLU A 250 10.68 -23.06 -16.91
N LEU A 251 9.74 -22.38 -16.24
CA LEU A 251 9.95 -21.91 -14.89
C LEU A 251 9.82 -23.06 -13.88
N PRO A 252 10.72 -23.16 -12.89
CA PRO A 252 10.56 -24.10 -11.81
C PRO A 252 9.33 -23.74 -10.95
N TRP A 253 8.74 -24.74 -10.30
CA TRP A 253 7.46 -24.62 -9.59
C TRP A 253 7.40 -23.47 -8.57
N HIS A 254 8.52 -23.17 -7.90
CA HIS A 254 8.60 -22.14 -6.86
C HIS A 254 8.62 -20.70 -7.40
N VAL A 255 8.86 -20.51 -8.71
CA VAL A 255 8.83 -19.20 -9.39
C VAL A 255 7.53 -19.01 -10.19
N HIS A 256 6.61 -19.97 -10.09
CA HIS A 256 5.32 -19.86 -10.76
C HIS A 256 4.52 -18.67 -10.22
N PRO A 257 3.88 -17.84 -11.09
CA PRO A 257 3.28 -16.56 -10.68
C PRO A 257 2.29 -16.66 -9.51
N LEU A 258 1.49 -17.72 -9.47
CA LEU A 258 0.51 -17.94 -8.39
C LEU A 258 1.21 -18.23 -7.05
N VAL A 259 2.26 -19.06 -7.08
CA VAL A 259 3.03 -19.43 -5.88
C VAL A 259 3.75 -18.22 -5.32
N THR A 260 4.41 -17.42 -6.18
CA THR A 260 5.10 -16.19 -5.75
C THR A 260 4.13 -15.16 -5.21
N THR A 261 2.92 -15.04 -5.80
CA THR A 261 1.89 -14.10 -5.35
C THR A 261 1.41 -14.45 -3.95
N ILE A 262 1.12 -15.73 -3.70
CA ILE A 262 0.70 -16.22 -2.38
C ILE A 262 1.83 -16.02 -1.37
N LEU A 263 3.05 -16.44 -1.69
CA LEU A 263 4.18 -16.36 -0.77
C LEU A 263 4.60 -14.91 -0.45
N GLY A 264 4.54 -14.02 -1.45
CA GLY A 264 4.98 -12.62 -1.33
C GLY A 264 4.19 -11.81 -0.30
N GLY A 265 2.90 -12.09 -0.13
CA GLY A 265 2.04 -11.32 0.79
C GLY A 265 2.16 -11.74 2.25
N ILE A 266 2.73 -12.92 2.53
CA ILE A 266 2.78 -13.48 3.90
C ILE A 266 3.64 -12.62 4.82
N LEU A 267 4.83 -12.22 4.35
CA LEU A 267 5.78 -11.46 5.18
C LEU A 267 5.33 -10.02 5.43
N PRO A 268 4.87 -9.24 4.42
CA PRO A 268 4.33 -7.91 4.67
C PRO A 268 3.06 -7.93 5.51
N PHE A 269 2.22 -8.96 5.40
CA PHE A 269 1.07 -9.11 6.30
C PHE A 269 1.51 -9.49 7.72
N GLY A 270 2.45 -10.43 7.86
CA GLY A 270 2.96 -10.89 9.15
C GLY A 270 3.66 -9.79 9.96
N SER A 271 4.32 -8.83 9.29
CA SER A 271 4.96 -7.69 9.95
C SER A 271 3.96 -6.69 10.56
N VAL A 272 2.68 -6.74 10.18
CA VAL A 272 1.65 -5.83 10.69
C VAL A 272 0.46 -6.55 11.33
N CYS A 273 0.45 -7.88 11.38
CA CYS A 273 -0.73 -8.66 11.77
C CYS A 273 -1.19 -8.39 13.21
N ILE A 274 -0.25 -8.27 14.15
CA ILE A 274 -0.53 -7.96 15.55
C ILE A 274 -1.16 -6.57 15.64
N GLU A 275 -0.65 -5.61 14.88
CA GLU A 275 -1.12 -4.23 14.91
C GLU A 275 -2.45 -4.03 14.21
N LEU A 276 -2.69 -4.78 13.14
CA LEU A 276 -4.00 -4.86 12.54
C LEU A 276 -5.05 -5.39 13.52
N ALA A 277 -4.69 -6.30 14.44
CA ALA A 277 -5.60 -6.77 15.48
C ALA A 277 -6.02 -5.63 16.41
N PHE A 278 -5.08 -4.79 16.83
CA PHE A 278 -5.35 -3.62 17.67
C PHE A 278 -6.15 -2.54 16.93
N ILE A 279 -5.76 -2.23 15.68
CA ILE A 279 -6.48 -1.27 14.84
C ILE A 279 -7.92 -1.74 14.61
N MET A 280 -8.13 -3.02 14.31
CA MET A 280 -9.47 -3.58 14.11
C MET A 280 -10.28 -3.61 15.40
N SER A 281 -9.66 -3.89 16.54
CA SER A 281 -10.33 -3.80 17.85
C SER A 281 -10.75 -2.35 18.15
N ALA A 282 -9.91 -1.37 17.83
CA ALA A 282 -10.25 0.05 17.99
C ALA A 282 -11.39 0.50 17.06
N LEU A 283 -11.37 0.05 15.80
CA LEU A 283 -12.38 0.40 14.80
C LEU A 283 -13.76 -0.20 15.15
N TRP A 284 -13.80 -1.48 15.57
CA TRP A 284 -15.05 -2.23 15.69
C TRP A 284 -15.54 -2.43 17.13
N LEU A 285 -14.65 -2.51 18.12
CA LEU A 285 -15.00 -2.63 19.55
C LEU A 285 -14.99 -1.27 20.27
N HIS A 286 -14.86 -0.17 19.53
CA HIS A 286 -14.83 1.21 20.02
C HIS A 286 -13.79 1.51 21.11
N GLN A 287 -12.74 0.69 21.21
CA GLN A 287 -11.61 0.93 22.11
C GLN A 287 -10.82 2.18 21.68
N ILE A 288 -10.26 2.90 22.65
CA ILE A 288 -9.48 4.13 22.39
C ILE A 288 -8.07 3.70 21.94
N TYR A 289 -7.75 3.92 20.66
CA TYR A 289 -6.39 3.74 20.15
C TYR A 289 -5.66 5.09 20.14
N TYR A 290 -4.77 5.29 21.10
CA TYR A 290 -4.10 6.58 21.30
C TYR A 290 -2.67 6.66 20.75
N VAL A 291 -2.08 5.55 20.29
CA VAL A 291 -0.67 5.51 19.93
C VAL A 291 -0.46 5.87 18.45
N MET A 292 -0.69 7.15 18.09
CA MET A 292 -0.52 7.64 16.70
C MET A 292 0.94 7.60 16.23
N GLY A 293 1.90 7.84 17.13
CA GLY A 293 3.33 7.70 16.82
C GLY A 293 3.73 6.27 16.47
N PHE A 294 3.06 5.30 17.10
CA PHE A 294 3.25 3.89 16.85
C PHE A 294 2.70 3.49 15.47
N LEU A 295 1.52 4.00 15.09
CA LEU A 295 0.93 3.73 13.77
C LEU A 295 1.84 4.23 12.61
N LEU A 296 2.58 5.33 12.82
CA LEU A 296 3.60 5.77 11.88
C LEU A 296 4.76 4.77 11.76
N ALA A 297 5.26 4.24 12.88
CA ALA A 297 6.33 3.24 12.86
C ALA A 297 5.90 1.99 12.09
N VAL A 298 4.67 1.50 12.31
CA VAL A 298 4.10 0.38 11.58
C VAL A 298 3.99 0.65 10.08
N LEU A 299 3.60 1.87 9.68
CA LEU A 299 3.56 2.24 8.26
C LEU A 299 4.93 2.18 7.60
N ILE A 300 5.97 2.67 8.29
CA ILE A 300 7.35 2.64 7.79
C ILE A 300 7.84 1.19 7.67
N ILE A 301 7.59 0.37 8.69
CA ILE A 301 7.94 -1.05 8.71
C ILE A 301 7.22 -1.81 7.58
N LEU A 302 5.93 -1.53 7.36
CA LEU A 302 5.16 -2.10 6.26
C LEU A 302 5.76 -1.73 4.90
N GLY A 303 6.06 -0.43 4.70
CA GLY A 303 6.69 0.04 3.46
C GLY A 303 8.04 -0.61 3.22
N ALA A 304 8.88 -0.71 4.27
CA ALA A 304 10.18 -1.37 4.19
C ALA A 304 10.03 -2.87 3.85
N THR A 305 9.21 -3.62 4.60
CA THR A 305 8.98 -5.05 4.33
C THR A 305 8.40 -5.31 2.93
N CYS A 306 7.48 -4.47 2.45
CA CYS A 306 6.98 -4.55 1.07
C CYS A 306 8.10 -4.35 0.04
N ALA A 307 8.93 -3.32 0.23
CA ALA A 307 10.05 -3.03 -0.67
C ALA A 307 11.06 -4.19 -0.68
N GLU A 308 11.41 -4.72 0.48
CA GLU A 308 12.37 -5.80 0.61
C GLU A 308 11.88 -7.09 -0.04
N VAL A 309 10.64 -7.50 0.26
CA VAL A 309 10.05 -8.71 -0.33
C VAL A 309 9.92 -8.57 -1.85
N ALA A 310 9.52 -7.40 -2.35
CA ALA A 310 9.46 -7.14 -3.79
C ALA A 310 10.83 -7.27 -4.46
N ILE A 311 11.89 -6.75 -3.82
CA ILE A 311 13.27 -6.84 -4.33
C ILE A 311 13.74 -8.31 -4.38
N VAL A 312 13.57 -9.05 -3.28
CA VAL A 312 13.97 -10.46 -3.21
C VAL A 312 13.23 -11.31 -4.25
N MET A 313 11.91 -11.17 -4.34
CA MET A 313 11.11 -11.91 -5.31
C MET A 313 11.44 -11.52 -6.75
N CYS A 314 11.66 -10.23 -7.03
CA CYS A 314 12.10 -9.75 -8.34
C CYS A 314 13.47 -10.33 -8.70
N TYR A 315 14.42 -10.37 -7.77
CA TYR A 315 15.74 -10.94 -8.00
C TYR A 315 15.68 -12.45 -8.28
N LEU A 316 14.93 -13.22 -7.49
CA LEU A 316 14.73 -14.65 -7.73
C LEU A 316 14.11 -14.91 -9.10
N GLN A 317 13.15 -14.07 -9.51
CA GLN A 317 12.57 -14.13 -10.85
C GLN A 317 13.60 -13.85 -11.94
N LEU A 318 14.44 -12.81 -11.80
CA LEU A 318 15.47 -12.49 -12.78
C LEU A 318 16.53 -13.59 -12.88
N CYS A 319 16.87 -14.25 -11.75
CA CYS A 319 17.74 -15.42 -11.75
C CYS A 319 17.17 -16.60 -12.55
N SER A 320 15.85 -16.69 -12.70
CA SER A 320 15.16 -17.67 -13.56
C SER A 320 14.99 -17.21 -15.02
N GLU A 321 15.67 -16.15 -15.44
CA GLU A 321 15.62 -15.56 -16.79
C GLU A 321 14.24 -15.01 -17.21
N ASP A 322 13.31 -14.78 -16.27
CA ASP A 322 12.02 -14.15 -16.59
C ASP A 322 12.06 -12.62 -16.35
N HIS A 323 12.22 -11.87 -17.44
CA HIS A 323 12.24 -10.40 -17.44
C HIS A 323 10.88 -9.72 -17.17
N ARG A 324 9.75 -10.44 -17.08
CA ARG A 324 8.40 -9.85 -16.93
C ARG A 324 8.06 -9.56 -15.47
N TRP A 325 8.85 -8.73 -14.81
CA TRP A 325 8.74 -8.49 -13.36
C TRP A 325 7.62 -7.48 -12.99
N TRP A 326 7.24 -6.57 -13.87
CA TRP A 326 6.31 -5.45 -13.60
C TRP A 326 5.01 -5.82 -12.86
N TRP A 327 4.23 -6.77 -13.38
CA TRP A 327 2.98 -7.18 -12.75
C TRP A 327 3.20 -8.14 -11.58
N LYS A 328 4.25 -8.95 -11.64
CA LYS A 328 4.59 -9.89 -10.58
C LYS A 328 5.00 -9.15 -9.30
N SER A 329 5.83 -8.12 -9.41
CA SER A 329 6.20 -7.29 -8.25
C SER A 329 5.00 -6.57 -7.64
N PHE A 330 4.04 -6.13 -8.46
CA PHE A 330 2.78 -5.57 -7.98
C PHE A 330 1.96 -6.61 -7.19
N TRP A 331 1.65 -7.75 -7.81
CA TRP A 331 0.78 -8.76 -7.20
C TRP A 331 1.40 -9.46 -5.99
N ASN A 332 2.72 -9.69 -6.00
CA ASN A 332 3.44 -10.28 -4.88
C ASN A 332 3.28 -9.48 -3.59
N CYS A 333 3.24 -8.14 -3.66
CA CYS A 333 3.01 -7.31 -2.47
C CYS A 333 1.52 -6.99 -2.26
N ALA A 334 0.74 -6.84 -3.34
CA ALA A 334 -0.69 -6.56 -3.23
C ALA A 334 -1.50 -7.70 -2.59
N SER A 335 -0.99 -8.94 -2.66
CA SER A 335 -1.61 -10.10 -2.00
C SER A 335 -1.68 -9.96 -0.47
N ALA A 336 -0.87 -9.09 0.14
CA ALA A 336 -1.00 -8.73 1.56
C ALA A 336 -2.40 -8.17 1.92
N GLY A 337 -3.07 -7.49 0.98
CA GLY A 337 -4.48 -7.09 1.14
C GLY A 337 -5.43 -8.29 1.20
N GLY A 338 -5.19 -9.32 0.38
CA GLY A 338 -5.93 -10.57 0.45
C GLY A 338 -5.81 -11.25 1.82
N TYR A 339 -4.59 -11.28 2.39
CA TYR A 339 -4.37 -11.78 3.74
C TYR A 339 -5.09 -10.95 4.80
N LEU A 340 -5.08 -9.62 4.70
CA LEU A 340 -5.85 -8.74 5.57
C LEU A 340 -7.36 -9.04 5.51
N PHE A 341 -7.90 -9.30 4.31
CA PHE A 341 -9.31 -9.67 4.17
C PHE A 341 -9.62 -11.02 4.82
N LEU A 342 -8.77 -12.04 4.61
CA LEU A 342 -8.93 -13.35 5.27
C LEU A 342 -8.84 -13.22 6.80
N TYR A 343 -7.92 -12.40 7.30
CA TYR A 343 -7.81 -12.10 8.72
C TYR A 343 -9.07 -11.42 9.26
N SER A 344 -9.70 -10.52 8.49
CA SER A 344 -10.96 -9.90 8.88
C SER A 344 -12.11 -10.90 9.01
N ILE A 345 -12.15 -11.93 8.17
CA ILE A 345 -13.14 -13.02 8.28
C ILE A 345 -12.90 -13.83 9.55
N TRP A 346 -11.64 -14.15 9.86
CA TRP A 346 -11.29 -14.81 11.10
C TRP A 346 -11.68 -13.96 12.33
N PHE A 347 -11.37 -12.66 12.31
CA PHE A 347 -11.68 -11.73 13.39
C PHE A 347 -13.20 -11.59 13.60
N LEU A 348 -13.97 -11.56 12.52
CA LEU A 348 -15.43 -11.59 12.57
C LEU A 348 -15.95 -12.81 13.34
N SER A 349 -15.42 -14.00 13.05
CA SER A 349 -15.88 -15.25 13.69
C SER A 349 -15.41 -15.43 15.13
N SER A 350 -14.27 -14.84 15.51
CA SER A 350 -13.59 -15.13 16.78
C SER A 350 -13.71 -14.02 17.82
N ARG A 351 -13.93 -12.76 17.39
CA ARG A 351 -13.83 -11.59 18.27
C ARG A 351 -15.05 -10.66 18.21
N LEU A 352 -15.85 -10.71 17.15
CA LEU A 352 -17.04 -9.89 17.01
C LEU A 352 -18.32 -10.68 17.27
N ASP A 353 -19.08 -10.26 18.28
CA ASP A 353 -20.45 -10.72 18.50
C ASP A 353 -21.46 -9.80 17.78
N LEU A 354 -21.49 -9.89 16.44
CA LEU A 354 -22.48 -9.16 15.63
C LEU A 354 -23.78 -9.95 15.52
N VAL A 355 -24.87 -9.41 16.06
CA VAL A 355 -26.20 -10.00 15.93
C VAL A 355 -26.87 -9.48 14.65
N GLY A 356 -27.13 -10.39 13.71
CA GLY A 356 -27.88 -10.14 12.48
C GLY A 356 -27.01 -10.00 11.22
N ILE A 357 -27.66 -10.12 10.06
CA ILE A 357 -27.00 -10.15 8.75
C ILE A 357 -26.49 -8.75 8.35
N LEU A 358 -27.23 -7.70 8.66
CA LEU A 358 -26.93 -6.34 8.21
C LEU A 358 -25.57 -5.83 8.74
N PRO A 359 -25.25 -5.91 10.06
CA PRO A 359 -23.93 -5.50 10.56
C PRO A 359 -22.78 -6.33 9.97
N VAL A 360 -23.00 -7.62 9.69
CA VAL A 360 -22.00 -8.51 9.08
C VAL A 360 -21.69 -8.07 7.65
N VAL A 361 -22.71 -7.76 6.84
CA VAL A 361 -22.51 -7.25 5.47
C VAL A 361 -21.78 -5.90 5.48
N VAL A 362 -22.15 -5.00 6.39
CA VAL A 362 -21.48 -3.70 6.56
C VAL A 362 -20.01 -3.90 6.94
N TYR A 363 -19.73 -4.79 7.90
CA TYR A 363 -18.38 -5.15 8.32
C TYR A 363 -17.52 -5.66 7.16
N LEU A 364 -18.00 -6.69 6.46
CA LEU A 364 -17.26 -7.31 5.35
C LEU A 364 -17.05 -6.33 4.20
N THR A 365 -18.02 -5.44 3.93
CA THR A 365 -17.88 -4.43 2.87
C THR A 365 -16.78 -3.42 3.22
N TYR A 366 -16.79 -2.86 4.43
CA TYR A 366 -15.75 -1.91 4.85
C TYR A 366 -14.37 -2.56 4.94
N MET A 367 -14.26 -3.78 5.47
CA MET A 367 -12.99 -4.51 5.51
C MET A 367 -12.50 -4.89 4.11
N GLY A 368 -13.40 -5.20 3.18
CA GLY A 368 -13.07 -5.38 1.76
C GLY A 368 -12.51 -4.11 1.12
N MET A 369 -13.12 -2.96 1.38
CA MET A 369 -12.61 -1.66 0.90
C MET A 369 -11.21 -1.35 1.48
N ILE A 370 -11.02 -1.55 2.79
CA ILE A 370 -9.73 -1.34 3.46
C ILE A 370 -8.66 -2.30 2.89
N SER A 371 -9.01 -3.56 2.65
CA SER A 371 -8.14 -4.56 2.02
C SER A 371 -7.68 -4.15 0.63
N ILE A 372 -8.58 -3.63 -0.21
CA ILE A 372 -8.23 -3.13 -1.55
C ILE A 372 -7.24 -1.96 -1.44
N LEU A 373 -7.51 -0.99 -0.57
CA LEU A 373 -6.62 0.15 -0.34
C LEU A 373 -5.24 -0.29 0.15
N PHE A 374 -5.21 -1.20 1.10
CA PHE A 374 -3.98 -1.78 1.67
C PHE A 374 -3.17 -2.52 0.60
N GLY A 375 -3.81 -3.36 -0.20
CA GLY A 375 -3.16 -4.08 -1.30
C GLY A 375 -2.62 -3.15 -2.39
N LEU A 376 -3.36 -2.10 -2.76
CA LEU A 376 -2.89 -1.09 -3.73
C LEU A 376 -1.64 -0.35 -3.22
N PHE A 377 -1.62 0.05 -1.95
CA PHE A 377 -0.43 0.65 -1.34
C PHE A 377 0.77 -0.31 -1.38
N CYS A 378 0.61 -1.55 -0.90
CA CYS A 378 1.69 -2.54 -0.87
C CYS A 378 2.21 -2.85 -2.28
N GLY A 379 1.32 -3.04 -3.25
CA GLY A 379 1.66 -3.28 -4.65
C GLY A 379 2.41 -2.12 -5.30
N ALA A 380 2.01 -0.88 -5.02
CA ALA A 380 2.70 0.31 -5.52
C ALA A 380 4.13 0.41 -4.98
N VAL A 381 4.31 0.20 -3.67
CA VAL A 381 5.64 0.13 -3.05
C VAL A 381 6.49 -0.95 -3.70
N GLY A 382 5.92 -2.14 -3.94
CA GLY A 382 6.62 -3.25 -4.57
C GLY A 382 7.13 -2.93 -5.98
N VAL A 383 6.29 -2.35 -6.84
CA VAL A 383 6.72 -1.96 -8.20
C VAL A 383 7.80 -0.88 -8.18
N LEU A 384 7.64 0.15 -7.35
CA LEU A 384 8.60 1.25 -7.25
C LEU A 384 9.96 0.76 -6.71
N ALA A 385 9.94 -0.12 -5.71
CA ALA A 385 11.14 -0.74 -5.15
C ALA A 385 11.85 -1.65 -6.16
N SER A 386 11.11 -2.54 -6.83
CA SER A 386 11.70 -3.40 -7.88
C SER A 386 12.25 -2.58 -9.05
N PHE A 387 11.59 -1.49 -9.45
CA PHE A 387 12.10 -0.60 -10.49
C PHE A 387 13.40 0.09 -10.08
N TRP A 388 13.46 0.61 -8.84
CA TRP A 388 14.68 1.21 -8.30
C TRP A 388 15.82 0.19 -8.19
N PHE A 389 15.52 -1.02 -7.72
CA PHE A 389 16.49 -2.12 -7.62
C PHE A 389 17.03 -2.51 -8.99
N ASN A 390 16.16 -2.70 -9.99
CA ASN A 390 16.58 -3.05 -11.34
C ASN A 390 17.48 -1.96 -11.95
N ARG A 391 17.13 -0.68 -11.78
CA ARG A 391 18.02 0.42 -12.23
C ARG A 391 19.38 0.40 -11.54
N THR A 392 19.41 0.07 -10.26
CA THR A 392 20.65 0.02 -9.47
C THR A 392 21.53 -1.15 -9.88
N ILE A 393 20.97 -2.37 -9.97
CA ILE A 393 21.74 -3.57 -10.29
C ILE A 393 22.23 -3.55 -11.74
N TYR A 394 21.39 -3.20 -12.72
CA TYR A 394 21.80 -3.13 -14.12
C TYR A 394 22.61 -1.87 -14.46
N GLY A 395 22.51 -0.81 -13.65
CA GLY A 395 23.42 0.34 -13.77
C GLY A 395 24.83 0.06 -13.27
N ALA A 396 24.99 -0.94 -12.40
CA ALA A 396 26.30 -1.41 -11.97
C ALA A 396 26.95 -2.38 -12.99
N VAL A 397 26.16 -3.02 -13.85
CA VAL A 397 26.69 -3.86 -14.92
C VAL A 397 27.19 -2.95 -16.04
N LYS A 398 28.51 -2.96 -16.28
CA LYS A 398 29.10 -2.33 -17.46
C LYS A 398 28.82 -3.22 -18.68
N VAL A 399 27.68 -2.99 -19.32
CA VAL A 399 27.39 -3.54 -20.65
C VAL A 399 27.62 -2.40 -21.64
N ASP A 400 28.79 -2.38 -22.28
CA ASP A 400 29.13 -1.42 -23.34
C ASP A 400 28.42 -1.77 -24.66
#